data_AF-A0A239BP72-F1
#
_entry.id   AF-A0A239BP72-F1
#
_cell.length_a   1.000
_cell.length_b   1.000
_cell.length_c   1.000
_cell.angle_alpha   90.00
_cell.angle_beta   90.00
_cell.angle_gamma   90.00
#
_symmetry.space_group_name_H-M   'P 1'
#
loop_
_entity.id
_entity.type
_entity.pdbx_description
1 polymer ?
#
loop_
_entity_poly.entity_id
_entity_poly.type
_entity_poly.pdbx_seq_one_letter_code
_entity_poly.pdbx_strand_id
1 'polypeptide(L)'
;MKNSSTNIQQEAYQKLQPLLLKTKLKQEQLSKAIFITKDSIISFLKRQVEQGNWQEVQEILKGKPMTEAGSFLVEELRDSVVSKLILRLGLRKFIAVGIALVLLPLLLARLSGELLFKLRKREAEA
;
A
#
# COMPACT_ATOMS: atom_id res chain seq x y z
N MET A 1 24.27 -5.77 -0.40
CA MET A 1 22.99 -5.18 0.03
C MET A 1 21.87 -5.72 -0.85
N LYS A 2 20.97 -6.56 -0.30
CA LYS A 2 19.76 -6.99 -1.03
C LYS A 2 18.81 -5.81 -1.09
N ASN A 3 18.56 -5.28 -2.28
CA ASN A 3 17.64 -4.14 -2.49
C ASN A 3 16.23 -4.52 -2.02
N SER A 4 15.67 -3.76 -1.06
CA SER A 4 14.31 -3.99 -0.52
C SER A 4 13.22 -4.00 -1.60
N SER A 5 13.45 -3.32 -2.73
CA SER A 5 12.54 -3.27 -3.87
C SER A 5 12.37 -4.62 -4.58
N THR A 6 13.43 -5.44 -4.66
CA THR A 6 13.39 -6.72 -5.38
C THR A 6 12.58 -7.77 -4.62
N ASN A 7 12.55 -7.68 -3.28
CA ASN A 7 11.79 -8.59 -2.43
C ASN A 7 10.27 -8.35 -2.52
N ILE A 8 9.82 -7.09 -2.57
CA ILE A 8 8.40 -6.74 -2.69
C ILE A 8 7.82 -7.20 -4.02
N GLN A 9 8.54 -6.96 -5.12
CA GLN A 9 8.07 -7.40 -6.44
C GLN A 9 7.91 -8.91 -6.49
N GLN A 10 8.85 -9.64 -5.90
CA GLN A 10 8.81 -11.11 -5.87
C GLN A 10 7.69 -11.65 -4.95
N GLU A 11 7.50 -11.06 -3.76
CA GLU A 11 6.42 -11.45 -2.85
C GLU A 11 5.03 -11.11 -3.43
N ALA A 12 4.89 -9.91 -4.00
CA ALA A 12 3.67 -9.51 -4.70
C ALA A 12 3.38 -10.42 -5.88
N TYR A 13 4.39 -10.79 -6.68
CA TYR A 13 4.25 -11.73 -7.79
C TYR A 13 3.78 -13.10 -7.31
N GLN A 14 4.36 -13.64 -6.23
CA GLN A 14 3.94 -14.93 -5.66
C GLN A 14 2.49 -14.89 -5.17
N LYS A 15 2.10 -13.86 -4.39
CA LYS A 15 0.74 -13.73 -3.86
C LYS A 15 -0.30 -13.45 -4.94
N LEU A 16 0.09 -12.76 -6.01
CA LEU A 16 -0.78 -12.46 -7.14
C LEU A 16 -0.73 -13.53 -8.24
N GLN A 17 0.16 -14.51 -8.18
CA GLN A 17 0.31 -15.54 -9.22
C GLN A 17 -1.02 -16.19 -9.63
N PRO A 18 -1.94 -16.57 -8.71
CA PRO A 18 -3.23 -17.13 -9.11
C PRO A 18 -4.11 -16.14 -9.89
N LEU A 19 -4.02 -14.85 -9.58
CA LEU A 19 -4.68 -13.78 -10.33
C LEU A 19 -3.98 -13.53 -11.67
N LEU A 20 -2.64 -13.53 -11.72
CA LEU A 20 -1.85 -13.34 -12.95
C LEU A 20 -2.00 -14.50 -13.95
N LEU A 21 -2.33 -15.71 -13.49
CA LEU A 21 -2.62 -16.85 -14.38
C LEU A 21 -4.04 -16.77 -14.95
N LYS A 22 -5.00 -16.25 -14.16
CA LYS A 22 -6.41 -16.11 -14.56
C LYS A 22 -6.69 -14.83 -15.36
N THR A 23 -5.81 -13.84 -15.22
CA THR A 23 -5.93 -12.53 -15.87
C THR A 23 -4.71 -12.35 -16.75
N LYS A 24 -4.84 -11.87 -18.00
CA LYS A 24 -3.69 -11.67 -18.91
C LYS A 24 -2.77 -10.50 -18.48
N LEU A 25 -2.58 -10.31 -17.17
CA LEU A 25 -1.86 -9.20 -16.58
C LEU A 25 -0.35 -9.41 -16.77
N LYS A 26 0.29 -8.49 -17.48
CA LYS A 26 1.74 -8.59 -17.77
C LYS A 26 2.57 -8.21 -16.55
N GLN A 27 3.80 -8.72 -16.45
CA GLN A 27 4.74 -8.37 -15.39
C GLN A 27 4.99 -6.84 -15.30
N GLU A 28 5.02 -6.15 -16.44
CA GLU A 28 5.09 -4.68 -16.48
C GLU A 28 3.89 -3.99 -15.83
N GLN A 29 2.68 -4.53 -16.01
CA GLN A 29 1.48 -4.00 -15.36
C GLN A 29 1.52 -4.21 -13.85
N LEU A 30 2.08 -5.33 -13.39
CA LEU A 30 2.33 -5.57 -11.97
C LEU A 30 3.31 -4.55 -11.39
N SER A 31 4.45 -4.31 -12.06
CA SER A 31 5.42 -3.30 -11.61
C SER A 31 4.80 -1.91 -11.53
N LYS A 32 3.97 -1.53 -12.51
CA LYS A 32 3.21 -0.26 -12.49
C LYS A 32 2.16 -0.24 -11.38
N ALA A 33 1.47 -1.35 -11.12
CA ALA A 33 0.48 -1.45 -10.04
C ALA A 33 1.14 -1.27 -8.66
N ILE A 34 2.31 -1.87 -8.45
CA ILE A 34 3.12 -1.68 -7.23
C ILE A 34 3.49 -0.21 -7.07
N PHE A 35 3.98 0.44 -8.13
CA PHE A 35 4.33 1.86 -8.10
C PHE A 35 3.11 2.74 -7.78
N ILE A 36 1.99 2.57 -8.49
CA ILE A 36 0.75 3.32 -8.28
C ILE A 36 0.24 3.14 -6.85
N THR A 37 0.28 1.91 -6.32
CA THR A 37 -0.18 1.63 -4.96
C THR A 37 0.72 2.32 -3.94
N LYS A 38 2.05 2.22 -4.08
CA LYS A 38 3.01 2.88 -3.18
C LYS A 38 2.84 4.40 -3.18
N ASP A 39 2.76 5.00 -4.36
CA ASP A 39 2.55 6.44 -4.52
C ASP A 39 1.21 6.90 -3.89
N SER A 40 0.17 6.09 -4.06
CA SER A 40 -1.15 6.37 -3.49
C SER A 40 -1.16 6.29 -1.97
N ILE A 41 -0.49 5.31 -1.38
CA ILE A 41 -0.34 5.22 0.07
C ILE A 41 0.37 6.48 0.60
N ILE A 42 1.52 6.84 0.03
CA ILE A 42 2.32 7.98 0.50
C ILE A 42 1.51 9.29 0.38
N SER A 43 0.90 9.52 -0.79
CA SER A 43 0.10 10.71 -1.04
C SER A 43 -1.13 10.77 -0.12
N PHE A 44 -1.78 9.64 0.13
CA PHE A 44 -2.94 9.57 1.02
C PHE A 44 -2.56 9.88 2.46
N LEU A 45 -1.57 9.17 3.01
CA LEU A 45 -1.13 9.38 4.39
C LEU A 45 -0.66 10.82 4.60
N LYS A 46 0.07 11.40 3.65
CA LYS A 46 0.48 12.81 3.73
C LYS A 46 -0.72 13.76 3.87
N ARG A 47 -1.78 13.58 3.05
CA ARG A 47 -3.00 14.39 3.15
C ARG A 47 -3.72 14.21 4.48
N GLN A 48 -3.78 12.98 5.00
CA GLN A 48 -4.41 12.71 6.30
C GLN A 48 -3.65 13.41 7.43
N VAL A 49 -2.32 13.46 7.38
CA VAL A 49 -1.52 14.26 8.33
C VAL A 49 -1.82 15.75 8.20
N GLU A 50 -1.88 16.28 6.97
CA GLU A 50 -2.21 17.69 6.71
C GLU A 50 -3.63 18.06 7.19
N GLN A 51 -4.55 17.09 7.25
CA GLN A 51 -5.91 17.24 7.75
C GLN A 51 -6.04 17.06 9.28
N GLY A 52 -4.95 16.75 9.98
CA GLY A 52 -4.93 16.54 11.44
C GLY A 52 -5.20 15.10 11.89
N ASN A 53 -5.38 14.15 10.98
CA ASN A 53 -5.69 12.74 11.28
C ASN A 53 -4.41 11.92 11.59
N TRP A 54 -3.51 12.50 12.39
CA TRP A 54 -2.22 11.88 12.72
C TRP A 54 -2.39 10.57 13.49
N GLN A 55 -3.36 10.51 14.40
CA GLN A 55 -3.61 9.33 15.22
C GLN A 55 -4.03 8.14 14.36
N GLU A 56 -4.96 8.34 13.43
CA GLU A 56 -5.42 7.31 12.50
C GLU A 56 -4.32 6.92 11.52
N VAL A 57 -3.49 7.86 11.05
CA VAL A 57 -2.30 7.55 10.24
C VAL A 57 -1.34 6.65 11.01
N GLN A 58 -1.13 6.89 12.31
CA GLN A 58 -0.33 6.01 13.15
C GLN A 58 -0.96 4.62 13.29
N GLU A 59 -2.28 4.53 13.45
CA GLU A 59 -2.99 3.25 13.47
C GLU A 59 -2.79 2.48 12.15
N ILE A 60 -2.91 3.16 11.00
CA ILE A 60 -2.66 2.58 9.68
C ILE A 60 -1.26 2.01 9.54
N LEU A 61 -0.25 2.75 10.01
CA LEU A 61 1.13 2.29 9.96
C LEU A 61 1.39 1.17 10.98
N LYS A 62 0.89 1.27 12.21
CA LYS A 62 1.06 0.22 13.22
C LYS A 62 0.35 -1.08 12.85
N GLY A 63 -0.66 -1.01 11.98
CA GLY A 63 -1.48 -2.14 11.57
C GLY A 63 -2.60 -2.39 12.58
N LYS A 64 -3.05 -3.64 12.72
CA LYS A 64 -4.16 -3.99 13.60
C LYS A 64 -3.72 -4.09 15.07
N PRO A 65 -4.61 -3.82 16.05
CA PRO A 65 -6.00 -3.36 15.90
C PRO A 65 -6.10 -1.85 15.59
N MET A 66 -7.15 -1.48 14.86
CA MET A 66 -7.46 -0.10 14.46
C MET A 66 -8.80 0.32 15.07
N THR A 67 -8.99 1.61 15.29
CA THR A 67 -10.30 2.18 15.57
C THR A 67 -11.22 2.08 14.35
N GLU A 68 -12.50 2.40 14.52
CA GLU A 68 -13.44 2.54 13.41
C GLU A 68 -12.98 3.62 12.41
N ALA A 69 -12.47 4.75 12.91
CA ALA A 69 -11.91 5.82 12.08
C ALA A 69 -10.67 5.37 11.29
N GLY A 70 -9.73 4.67 11.94
CA GLY A 70 -8.57 4.08 11.26
C GLY A 70 -8.98 3.06 10.20
N SER A 71 -10.00 2.25 10.48
CA SER A 71 -10.55 1.27 9.53
C SER A 71 -11.19 1.94 8.31
N PHE A 72 -11.97 3.01 8.54
CA PHE A 72 -12.58 3.82 7.49
C PHE A 72 -11.52 4.41 6.54
N LEU A 73 -10.42 4.97 7.08
CA LEU A 73 -9.33 5.51 6.27
C LEU A 73 -8.63 4.43 5.43
N VAL A 74 -8.50 3.20 5.92
CA VAL A 74 -7.96 2.09 5.12
C VAL A 74 -8.89 1.74 3.96
N GLU A 75 -10.20 1.77 4.18
CA GLU A 75 -11.19 1.54 3.12
C GLU A 75 -11.16 2.66 2.07
N GLU A 76 -11.10 3.91 2.50
CA GLU A 76 -10.96 5.06 1.59
C GLU A 76 -9.67 4.96 0.76
N LEU A 77 -8.54 4.62 1.41
CA LEU A 77 -7.27 4.37 0.74
C LEU A 77 -7.39 3.23 -0.28
N ARG A 78 -8.05 2.12 0.08
CA ARG A 78 -8.30 0.99 -0.81
C ARG A 78 -9.08 1.42 -2.04
N ASP A 79 -10.17 2.15 -1.85
CA ASP A 79 -11.05 2.55 -2.94
C ASP A 79 -10.37 3.55 -3.89
N SER A 80 -9.53 4.44 -3.34
CA SER A 80 -8.64 5.33 -4.11
C SER A 80 -7.62 4.54 -4.94
N VAL A 81 -6.96 3.53 -4.35
CA VAL A 81 -6.01 2.67 -5.08
C VAL A 81 -6.72 1.90 -6.19
N VAL A 82 -7.86 1.26 -5.89
CA VAL A 82 -8.65 0.53 -6.89
C VAL A 82 -9.03 1.44 -8.05
N SER A 83 -9.53 2.63 -7.76
CA SER A 83 -9.89 3.62 -8.79
C SER A 83 -8.69 4.00 -9.66
N LYS A 84 -7.53 4.27 -9.06
CA LYS A 84 -6.30 4.57 -9.81
C LYS A 84 -5.82 3.39 -10.65
N LEU A 85 -5.89 2.16 -10.13
CA LEU A 85 -5.52 0.96 -10.89
C LEU A 85 -6.44 0.75 -12.11
N ILE A 86 -7.74 0.99 -11.96
CA ILE A 86 -8.69 0.94 -13.09
C ILE A 86 -8.33 2.01 -14.11
N LEU A 87 -8.21 3.28 -13.69
CA LEU A 87 -8.02 4.42 -14.58
C LEU A 87 -6.65 4.41 -15.27
N ARG A 88 -5.57 4.06 -14.55
CA ARG A 88 -4.19 4.16 -15.07
C ARG A 88 -3.73 2.92 -15.82
N LEU A 89 -4.29 1.75 -15.52
CA LEU A 89 -3.87 0.47 -16.11
C LEU A 89 -4.97 -0.22 -16.93
N GLY A 90 -6.17 0.35 -17.00
CA GLY A 90 -7.30 -0.23 -17.74
C GLY A 90 -7.80 -1.54 -17.14
N LEU A 91 -7.63 -1.75 -15.84
CA LEU A 91 -8.00 -3.01 -15.19
C LEU A 91 -9.50 -3.10 -14.97
N ARG A 92 -10.05 -4.32 -15.10
CA ARG A 92 -11.41 -4.61 -14.65
C ARG A 92 -11.48 -4.48 -13.12
N LYS A 93 -12.63 -4.02 -12.60
CA LYS A 93 -12.84 -3.75 -11.17
C LYS A 93 -12.38 -4.91 -10.27
N PHE A 94 -12.80 -6.15 -10.56
CA PHE A 94 -12.43 -7.30 -9.74
C PHE A 94 -10.92 -7.57 -9.70
N ILE A 95 -10.20 -7.28 -10.79
CA ILE A 95 -8.74 -7.43 -10.86
C ILE A 95 -8.08 -6.35 -10.01
N ALA A 96 -8.52 -5.10 -10.17
CA ALA A 96 -7.99 -3.98 -9.40
C ALA A 96 -8.21 -4.17 -7.89
N VAL A 97 -9.39 -4.64 -7.49
CA VAL A 97 -9.69 -5.01 -6.09
C VAL A 97 -8.75 -6.12 -5.61
N GLY A 98 -8.60 -7.21 -6.37
CA GLY A 98 -7.71 -8.31 -6.00
C GLY A 98 -6.25 -7.86 -5.83
N ILE A 99 -5.76 -6.99 -6.71
CA ILE A 99 -4.43 -6.39 -6.60
C ILE A 99 -4.32 -5.52 -5.34
N ALA A 100 -5.29 -4.63 -5.11
CA ALA A 100 -5.27 -3.73 -3.95
C ALA A 100 -5.27 -4.53 -2.63
N LEU A 101 -6.07 -5.60 -2.53
CA LEU A 101 -6.11 -6.46 -1.34
C LEU A 101 -4.77 -7.13 -1.00
N VAL A 102 -3.91 -7.36 -1.99
CA VAL A 102 -2.57 -7.93 -1.76
C VAL A 102 -1.53 -6.84 -1.54
N LEU A 103 -1.53 -5.80 -2.38
CA LEU A 103 -0.46 -4.80 -2.38
C LEU A 103 -0.56 -3.82 -1.21
N LEU A 104 -1.77 -3.42 -0.80
CA LEU A 104 -1.95 -2.47 0.32
C LEU A 104 -1.33 -2.98 1.62
N PRO A 105 -1.71 -4.16 2.16
CA PRO A 105 -1.15 -4.62 3.43
C PRO A 105 0.36 -4.84 3.36
N LEU A 106 0.86 -5.36 2.23
CA LEU A 106 2.29 -5.62 2.02
C LEU A 106 3.10 -4.31 2.04
N LEU A 107 2.64 -3.30 1.32
CA LEU A 107 3.33 -2.02 1.22
C LEU A 107 3.19 -1.18 2.51
N LEU A 108 2.04 -1.21 3.16
CA LEU A 108 1.85 -0.56 4.46
C LEU A 108 2.76 -1.15 5.53
N ALA A 109 2.89 -2.47 5.62
CA ALA A 109 3.79 -3.13 6.56
C ALA A 109 5.27 -2.77 6.35
N ARG A 110 5.67 -2.47 5.11
CA ARG A 110 7.04 -2.02 4.80
C ARG A 110 7.26 -0.55 5.16
N LEU A 111 6.30 0.31 4.82
CA LEU A 111 6.35 1.73 5.13
C LEU A 111 6.33 1.98 6.63
N SER A 112 5.58 1.17 7.39
CA SER A 112 5.58 1.26 8.84
C SER A 112 6.93 0.92 9.44
N GLY A 113 7.58 -0.15 8.98
CA GLY A 113 8.95 -0.49 9.40
C GLY A 113 9.94 0.65 9.14
N GLU A 114 9.89 1.29 7.97
CA GLU A 114 10.77 2.41 7.63
C GLU A 114 10.48 3.68 8.43
N LEU A 115 9.20 4.03 8.61
CA LEU A 115 8.78 5.26 9.29
C LEU A 115 8.92 5.14 10.82
N LEU A 116 8.50 4.03 11.41
CA LEU A 116 8.64 3.79 12.85
C LEU A 116 10.12 3.73 13.26
N PHE A 117 10.98 3.14 12.42
CA PHE A 117 12.43 3.14 12.67
C PHE A 117 13.02 4.55 12.65
N LYS A 118 12.62 5.40 11.68
CA LYS A 118 13.09 6.79 11.60
C LYS A 118 12.60 7.64 12.77
N LEU A 119 11.37 7.45 13.23
CA LEU A 119 10.81 8.17 14.37
C LEU A 119 11.54 7.80 15.67
N ARG A 120 11.71 6.49 15.94
CA ARG A 120 12.47 6.01 17.11
C ARG A 120 13.91 6.54 17.14
N LYS A 121 14.56 6.63 15.97
CA LYS A 121 15.93 7.15 15.89
C LYS A 121 16.01 8.63 16.28
N ARG A 122 15.01 9.45 15.93
CA ARG A 122 14.97 10.87 16.31
C ARG A 122 14.74 11.09 17.80
N GLU A 123 13.95 10.24 18.45
CA GLU A 123 13.75 10.29 19.91
C GLU A 123 15.01 9.89 20.70
N ALA A 124 15.91 9.09 20.12
CA ALA A 124 17.18 8.72 20.75
C ALA A 124 18.30 9.76 20.54
N GLU A 125 18.10 10.73 19.65
CA GLU A 125 19.06 11.79 19.30
C GLU A 125 18.62 13.17 19.83
N ALA A 126 17.47 13.26 20.51
CA ALA A 126 16.90 14.46 21.13
C ALA A 126 16.97 14.37 22.66
#